data_AF-A0A832XAA0-F1
#
_entry.id   AF-A0A832XAA0-F1
#
_cell.length_a   1.000
_cell.length_b   1.000
_cell.length_c   1.000
_cell.angle_alpha   90.00
_cell.angle_beta   90.00
_cell.angle_gamma   90.00
#
_symmetry.space_group_name_H-M   'P 1'
#
loop_
_entity.id
_entity.type
_entity.pdbx_description
1 polymer ?
#
loop_
_entity_poly.entity_id
_entity_poly.type
_entity_poly.pdbx_seq_one_letter_code
_entity_poly.pdbx_strand_id
1 'polypeptide(L)'
;FDLSSLSLAIPYIVAFIIQPFTEEIYTRGWIIPLFSKNYSVYLGVLVSVLFFVTGHIGNNGINVIGIINIIIMGVLLAVLFLKCDNIWICGAVHSAWNFTQSYLLGFNVSGFNTSALMHFTQKSPNIINGGAYGPEAGIIATVITLLALILIWKVDFNK
;
A
#
# COMPACT_ATOMS: atom_id res chain seq x y z
N PHE A 1 -17.37 -14.46 10.97
CA PHE A 1 -17.98 -13.79 9.82
C PHE A 1 -19.07 -12.88 10.34
N ASP A 2 -19.04 -11.61 9.98
CA ASP A 2 -20.08 -10.65 10.30
C ASP A 2 -20.88 -10.33 9.03
N LEU A 3 -22.08 -10.91 8.91
CA LEU A 3 -22.95 -10.70 7.75
C LEU A 3 -23.56 -9.30 7.73
N SER A 4 -23.62 -8.59 8.87
CA SER A 4 -24.13 -7.22 8.91
C SER A 4 -23.20 -6.27 8.16
N SER A 5 -21.90 -6.52 8.23
CA SER A 5 -20.88 -5.80 7.47
C SER A 5 -21.03 -5.95 5.95
N LEU A 6 -21.72 -6.98 5.43
CA LEU A 6 -21.91 -7.16 3.98
C LEU A 6 -22.60 -5.96 3.31
N SER A 7 -23.52 -5.30 4.03
CA SER A 7 -24.17 -4.06 3.59
C SER A 7 -23.18 -2.91 3.35
N LEU A 8 -22.01 -2.95 4.00
CA LEU A 8 -20.95 -1.96 3.90
C LEU A 8 -19.93 -2.28 2.79
N ALA A 9 -20.10 -3.40 2.06
CA ALA A 9 -19.14 -3.83 1.04
C ALA A 9 -18.96 -2.78 -0.06
N ILE A 10 -20.06 -2.28 -0.62
CA ILE A 10 -20.01 -1.26 -1.67
C ILE A 10 -19.37 0.04 -1.15
N PRO A 11 -19.81 0.62 0.00
CA PRO A 11 -19.14 1.77 0.59
C PRO A 11 -17.63 1.59 0.78
N TYR A 12 -17.19 0.45 1.31
CA TYR A 12 -15.76 0.20 1.52
C TYR A 12 -14.99 -0.01 0.22
N ILE A 13 -15.58 -0.67 -0.79
CA ILE A 13 -14.97 -0.75 -2.13
C ILE A 13 -14.75 0.66 -2.69
N VAL A 14 -15.77 1.53 -2.62
CA VAL A 14 -15.65 2.90 -3.11
C VAL A 14 -14.59 3.69 -2.33
N ALA A 15 -14.60 3.61 -1.00
CA ALA A 15 -13.61 4.28 -0.15
C ALA A 15 -12.17 3.80 -0.44
N PHE A 16 -11.97 2.48 -0.56
CA PHE A 16 -10.68 1.88 -0.88
C PHE A 16 -10.29 1.96 -2.35
N ILE A 17 -11.17 2.42 -3.24
CA ILE A 17 -10.75 2.89 -4.57
C ILE A 17 -10.27 4.34 -4.44
N ILE A 18 -11.06 5.22 -3.83
CA ILE A 18 -10.77 6.65 -3.79
C ILE A 18 -9.46 6.95 -3.03
N GLN A 19 -9.28 6.39 -1.84
CA GLN A 19 -8.12 6.70 -0.99
C GLN A 19 -6.78 6.29 -1.65
N PRO A 20 -6.57 5.02 -2.06
CA PRO A 20 -5.33 4.60 -2.71
C PRO A 20 -5.11 5.28 -4.05
N PHE A 21 -6.15 5.45 -4.89
CA PHE A 21 -5.98 6.17 -6.16
C PHE A 21 -5.54 7.61 -5.95
N THR A 22 -6.04 8.28 -4.92
CA THR A 22 -5.59 9.64 -4.59
C THR A 22 -4.10 9.66 -4.29
N GLU A 23 -3.61 8.74 -3.47
CA GLU A 23 -2.19 8.60 -3.16
C GLU A 23 -1.36 8.30 -4.41
N GLU A 24 -1.80 7.38 -5.27
CA GLU A 24 -1.14 7.04 -6.53
C GLU A 24 -1.10 8.21 -7.52
N ILE A 25 -2.16 9.02 -7.60
CA ILE A 25 -2.22 10.21 -8.47
C ILE A 25 -1.14 11.21 -8.07
N TYR A 26 -1.00 11.52 -6.78
CA TYR A 26 0.00 12.48 -6.34
C TYR A 26 1.42 11.92 -6.47
N THR A 27 1.64 10.69 -6.01
CA THR A 27 2.98 10.10 -5.92
C THR A 27 3.50 9.63 -7.27
N ARG A 28 2.71 8.82 -8.00
CA ARG A 28 3.14 8.19 -9.26
C ARG A 28 2.69 9.05 -10.44
N GLY A 29 1.42 9.45 -10.47
CA GLY A 29 0.84 10.19 -11.60
C GLY A 29 1.40 11.61 -11.78
N TRP A 30 1.77 12.29 -10.70
CA TRP A 30 2.24 13.68 -10.75
C TRP A 30 3.73 13.82 -10.45
N ILE A 31 4.19 13.37 -9.27
CA ILE A 31 5.59 13.58 -8.85
C ILE A 31 6.59 12.87 -9.77
N ILE A 32 6.39 11.57 -10.10
CA ILE A 32 7.35 10.84 -10.94
C ILE A 32 7.51 11.51 -12.32
N PRO A 33 6.45 11.78 -13.13
CA PRO A 33 6.59 12.47 -14.40
C PRO A 33 7.20 13.87 -14.29
N LEU A 34 6.81 14.65 -13.28
CA LEU A 34 7.32 16.01 -13.06
C LEU A 34 8.85 16.01 -12.91
N PHE A 35 9.39 15.13 -12.06
CA PHE A 35 10.83 15.06 -11.83
C PHE A 35 11.58 14.31 -12.94
N SER A 36 10.96 13.30 -13.54
CA SER A 36 11.56 12.55 -14.67
C SER A 36 11.77 13.44 -15.89
N LYS A 37 10.84 14.36 -16.16
CA LYS A 37 10.93 15.30 -17.29
C LYS A 37 12.01 16.37 -17.08
N ASN A 38 12.17 16.87 -15.85
CA ASN A 38 13.03 18.02 -15.56
C ASN A 38 14.42 17.65 -15.01
N TYR A 39 14.58 16.42 -14.48
CA TYR A 39 15.80 15.98 -13.80
C TYR A 39 16.15 14.54 -14.16
N SER A 40 15.65 13.55 -13.41
CA SER A 40 15.89 12.13 -13.66
C SER A 40 14.76 11.27 -13.08
N VAL A 41 14.57 10.08 -13.67
CA VAL A 41 13.60 9.10 -13.18
C VAL A 41 13.91 8.68 -11.74
N TYR A 42 15.20 8.48 -11.43
CA TYR A 42 15.64 8.11 -10.08
C TYR A 42 15.25 9.15 -9.03
N LEU A 43 15.41 10.44 -9.35
CA LEU A 43 15.00 11.52 -8.44
C LEU A 43 13.46 11.55 -8.29
N GLY A 44 12.72 11.34 -9.38
CA GLY A 44 11.25 11.26 -9.31
C GLY A 44 10.75 10.13 -8.42
N VAL A 45 11.36 8.94 -8.52
CA VAL A 45 11.05 7.80 -7.64
C VAL A 45 11.39 8.15 -6.20
N LEU A 46 12.58 8.71 -5.93
CA LEU A 46 12.98 9.09 -4.58
C LEU A 46 12.00 10.08 -3.93
N VAL A 47 11.66 11.17 -4.62
CA VAL A 47 10.74 12.19 -4.10
C VAL A 47 9.34 11.63 -3.91
N SER A 48 8.86 10.80 -4.85
CA SER A 48 7.57 10.11 -4.74
C SER A 48 7.50 9.22 -3.49
N VAL A 49 8.53 8.42 -3.24
CA VAL A 49 8.59 7.52 -2.09
C VAL A 49 8.66 8.30 -0.78
N LEU A 50 9.48 9.36 -0.73
CA LEU A 50 9.56 10.21 0.46
C LEU A 50 8.21 10.87 0.76
N PHE A 51 7.54 11.43 -0.25
CA PHE A 51 6.20 12.02 -0.08
C PHE A 51 5.20 10.99 0.46
N PHE A 52 5.19 9.78 -0.11
CA PHE A 52 4.35 8.69 0.35
C PHE A 52 4.59 8.34 1.82
N VAL A 53 5.86 8.16 2.22
CA VAL A 53 6.24 7.85 3.61
C VAL A 53 5.83 8.97 4.56
N THR A 54 5.99 10.24 4.19
CA THR A 54 5.59 11.36 5.05
C THR A 54 4.09 11.39 5.35
N GLY A 55 3.25 10.86 4.45
CA GLY A 55 1.81 10.71 4.71
C GLY A 55 1.47 9.70 5.81
N HIS A 56 2.43 8.86 6.22
CA HIS A 56 2.19 7.72 7.12
C HIS A 56 2.91 7.83 8.47
N ILE A 57 3.96 8.64 8.59
CA ILE A 57 4.75 8.74 9.85
C ILE A 57 3.94 9.23 11.07
N GLY A 58 2.80 9.89 10.86
CA GLY A 58 1.91 10.36 11.92
C GLY A 58 0.83 9.34 12.32
N ASN A 59 0.75 8.21 11.63
CA ASN A 59 -0.33 7.24 11.83
C ASN A 59 -0.12 6.41 13.10
N ASN A 60 -1.22 5.99 13.72
CA ASN A 60 -1.20 5.29 15.00
C ASN A 60 -0.49 3.93 14.88
N GLY A 61 0.46 3.67 15.78
CA GLY A 61 1.14 2.38 15.89
C GLY A 61 2.28 2.17 14.90
N ILE A 62 2.61 3.19 14.08
CA ILE A 62 3.72 3.10 13.13
C ILE A 62 5.02 2.76 13.87
N ASN A 63 5.77 1.81 13.31
CA ASN A 63 7.05 1.37 13.86
C ASN A 63 8.13 1.41 12.76
N VAL A 64 9.38 1.14 13.13
CA VAL A 64 10.53 1.19 12.19
C VAL A 64 10.34 0.22 11.01
N ILE A 65 9.82 -0.99 11.25
CA ILE A 65 9.54 -1.97 10.20
C ILE A 65 8.42 -1.47 9.28
N GLY A 66 7.39 -0.83 9.82
CA GLY A 66 6.34 -0.16 9.06
C GLY A 66 6.90 0.91 8.13
N ILE A 67 7.79 1.79 8.60
CA ILE A 67 8.43 2.79 7.75
C ILE A 67 9.22 2.12 6.61
N ILE A 68 9.98 1.08 6.92
CA ILE A 68 10.73 0.30 5.91
C ILE A 68 9.76 -0.32 4.89
N ASN A 69 8.67 -0.92 5.33
CA ASN A 69 7.69 -1.54 4.45
C ASN A 69 6.96 -0.51 3.57
N ILE A 70 6.67 0.68 4.10
CA ILE A 70 6.07 1.78 3.33
C ILE A 70 7.05 2.29 2.27
N ILE A 71 8.35 2.35 2.57
CA ILE A 71 9.39 2.64 1.56
C ILE A 71 9.40 1.55 0.47
N ILE A 72 9.41 0.27 0.86
CA ILE A 72 9.44 -0.86 -0.09
C ILE A 72 8.19 -0.86 -0.97
N MET A 73 7.01 -0.70 -0.38
CA MET A 73 5.73 -0.57 -1.10
C MET A 73 5.74 0.66 -2.02
N GLY A 74 6.29 1.76 -1.52
CA GLY A 74 6.60 2.98 -2.25
C GLY A 74 7.30 2.70 -3.58
N VAL A 75 8.45 2.02 -3.48
CA VAL A 75 9.31 1.61 -4.61
C VAL A 75 8.61 0.57 -5.49
N LEU A 76 7.93 -0.43 -4.92
CA LEU A 76 7.20 -1.46 -5.67
C LEU A 76 6.19 -0.84 -6.62
N LEU A 77 5.34 0.05 -6.13
CA LEU A 77 4.31 0.71 -6.93
C LEU A 77 4.93 1.71 -7.93
N ALA A 78 6.05 2.36 -7.58
CA ALA A 78 6.79 3.20 -8.53
C ALA A 78 7.39 2.38 -9.69
N VAL A 79 7.99 1.22 -9.40
CA VAL A 79 8.49 0.30 -10.44
C VAL A 79 7.32 -0.22 -11.28
N LEU A 80 6.21 -0.62 -10.66
CA LEU A 80 5.01 -1.05 -11.37
C LEU A 80 4.49 0.02 -12.32
N PHE A 81 4.40 1.28 -11.85
CA PHE A 81 4.01 2.42 -12.66
C PHE A 81 4.93 2.62 -13.87
N LEU A 82 6.25 2.63 -13.65
CA LEU A 82 7.23 2.84 -14.72
C LEU A 82 7.26 1.70 -15.75
N LYS A 83 6.92 0.47 -15.34
CA LYS A 83 6.90 -0.69 -16.25
C LYS A 83 5.60 -0.82 -17.04
N CYS A 84 4.47 -0.46 -16.44
CA CYS A 84 3.17 -0.59 -17.08
C CYS A 84 2.67 0.70 -17.75
N ASP A 85 3.28 1.84 -17.43
CA ASP A 85 2.83 3.20 -17.82
C ASP A 85 1.32 3.41 -17.60
N ASN A 86 0.81 2.86 -16.50
CA ASN A 86 -0.62 2.81 -16.23
C ASN A 86 -0.93 2.97 -14.74
N ILE A 87 -1.51 4.12 -14.39
CA ILE A 87 -1.88 4.44 -13.02
C ILE A 87 -3.03 3.59 -12.48
N TRP A 88 -3.92 3.10 -13.36
CA TRP A 88 -5.05 2.27 -12.95
C TRP A 88 -4.59 0.95 -12.33
N ILE A 89 -3.49 0.38 -12.83
CA ILE A 89 -2.90 -0.84 -12.27
C ILE A 89 -2.35 -0.57 -10.87
N CYS A 90 -1.65 0.55 -10.68
CA CYS A 90 -1.10 0.93 -9.37
C CYS A 90 -2.22 1.15 -8.35
N GLY A 91 -3.25 1.92 -8.74
CA GLY A 91 -4.42 2.16 -7.91
C GLY A 91 -5.15 0.87 -7.56
N ALA A 92 -5.35 -0.04 -8.52
CA ALA A 92 -6.01 -1.32 -8.28
C ALA A 92 -5.22 -2.23 -7.32
N VAL A 93 -3.89 -2.36 -7.49
CA VAL A 93 -3.04 -3.17 -6.59
C VAL A 93 -3.05 -2.62 -5.17
N HIS A 94 -2.92 -1.30 -5.02
CA HIS A 94 -2.96 -0.66 -3.71
C HIS A 94 -4.35 -0.76 -3.06
N SER A 95 -5.42 -0.55 -3.83
CA SER A 95 -6.80 -0.76 -3.38
C SER A 95 -7.05 -2.18 -2.93
N ALA A 96 -6.55 -3.17 -3.68
CA ALA A 96 -6.66 -4.57 -3.31
C ALA A 96 -5.93 -4.87 -2.00
N TRP A 97 -4.72 -4.33 -1.80
CA TRP A 97 -3.99 -4.47 -0.53
C TRP A 97 -4.81 -3.94 0.65
N ASN A 98 -5.28 -2.69 0.58
CA ASN A 98 -6.00 -2.04 1.68
C ASN A 98 -7.36 -2.71 1.94
N PHE A 99 -8.12 -3.00 0.88
CA PHE A 99 -9.42 -3.65 0.99
C PHE A 99 -9.31 -5.06 1.57
N THR A 100 -8.37 -5.87 1.10
CA THR A 100 -8.17 -7.24 1.58
C THR A 100 -7.69 -7.25 3.03
N GLN A 101 -6.69 -6.43 3.39
CA GLN A 101 -6.19 -6.38 4.77
C GLN A 101 -7.28 -5.90 5.74
N SER A 102 -7.96 -4.82 5.39
CA SER A 102 -8.86 -4.12 6.30
C SER A 102 -10.27 -4.67 6.28
N TYR A 103 -10.99 -4.48 5.18
CA TYR A 103 -12.41 -4.80 5.13
C TYR A 103 -12.66 -6.32 5.02
N LEU A 104 -11.82 -7.05 4.28
CA LEU A 104 -12.02 -8.49 4.14
C LEU A 104 -11.56 -9.26 5.39
N LEU A 105 -10.35 -8.99 5.88
CA LEU A 105 -9.71 -9.75 6.95
C LEU A 105 -9.83 -9.12 8.36
N GLY A 106 -10.20 -7.85 8.45
CA GLY A 106 -10.42 -7.17 9.73
C GLY A 106 -9.15 -6.75 10.46
N PHE A 107 -8.03 -6.64 9.75
CA PHE A 107 -6.81 -6.06 10.31
C PHE A 107 -6.80 -4.54 10.16
N ASN A 108 -5.97 -3.86 10.94
CA ASN A 108 -5.75 -2.43 10.77
C ASN A 108 -5.02 -2.18 9.45
N VAL A 109 -5.35 -1.06 8.78
CA VAL A 109 -4.65 -0.55 7.61
C VAL A 109 -4.18 0.86 7.91
N SER A 110 -2.88 1.10 7.77
CA SER A 110 -2.25 2.36 8.14
C SER A 110 -2.55 2.81 9.57
N GLY A 111 -2.74 1.88 10.51
CA GLY A 111 -3.10 2.19 11.89
C GLY A 111 -4.56 2.59 12.12
N PHE A 112 -5.42 2.47 11.10
CA PHE A 112 -6.86 2.71 11.20
C PHE A 112 -7.64 1.40 11.23
N ASN A 113 -8.72 1.40 12.02
CA ASN A 113 -9.64 0.28 12.10
C ASN A 113 -10.83 0.53 11.16
N THR A 114 -11.34 -0.52 10.53
CA THR A 114 -12.58 -0.48 9.74
C THR A 114 -13.56 -1.54 10.23
N SER A 115 -14.83 -1.42 9.83
CA SER A 115 -15.72 -2.60 9.81
C SER A 115 -15.14 -3.67 8.90
N ALA A 116 -15.47 -4.93 9.14
CA ALA A 116 -14.86 -6.04 8.42
C ALA A 116 -15.79 -7.25 8.30
N LEU A 117 -15.65 -8.00 7.21
CA LEU A 117 -16.41 -9.23 6.97
C LEU A 117 -15.90 -10.39 7.83
N MET A 118 -14.59 -10.52 7.96
CA MET A 118 -13.92 -11.46 8.86
C MET A 118 -13.19 -10.69 9.97
N HIS A 119 -13.12 -11.29 11.15
CA HIS A 119 -12.43 -10.71 12.31
C HIS A 119 -11.28 -11.62 12.71
N PHE A 120 -10.18 -11.52 11.97
CA PHE A 120 -8.94 -12.14 12.42
C PHE A 120 -8.32 -11.30 13.52
N THR A 121 -8.05 -11.92 14.67
CA THR A 121 -7.45 -11.24 15.82
C THR A 121 -5.98 -11.60 15.95
N GLN A 122 -5.15 -10.58 16.18
CA GLN A 122 -3.75 -10.80 16.54
C GLN A 122 -3.67 -11.12 18.02
N LYS A 123 -3.51 -12.41 18.37
CA LYS A 123 -3.41 -12.86 19.77
C LYS A 123 -2.27 -12.19 20.56
N SER A 124 -1.17 -11.86 19.88
CA SER A 124 -0.04 -11.14 20.47
C SER A 124 0.56 -10.19 19.44
N PRO A 125 0.28 -8.87 19.53
CA PRO A 125 0.93 -7.84 18.74
C PRO A 125 2.46 -7.95 18.87
N ASN A 126 3.19 -8.05 17.76
CA ASN A 126 4.65 -8.14 17.74
C ASN A 126 5.21 -7.68 16.39
N ILE A 127 6.54 -7.67 16.26
CA ILE A 127 7.23 -7.25 15.04
C ILE A 127 6.98 -8.16 13.82
N ILE A 128 6.52 -9.40 14.02
CA ILE A 128 6.24 -10.34 12.93
C ILE A 128 4.91 -9.96 12.25
N ASN A 129 3.90 -9.58 13.03
CA ASN A 129 2.55 -9.26 12.56
C ASN A 129 2.24 -7.76 12.52
N GLY A 130 3.20 -6.89 12.85
CA GLY A 130 3.10 -5.44 12.74
C GLY A 130 2.31 -4.74 13.85
N GLY A 131 1.72 -5.50 14.77
CA GLY A 131 1.05 -4.98 15.96
C GLY A 131 -0.06 -3.97 15.66
N ALA A 132 -0.09 -2.87 16.41
CA ALA A 132 -1.20 -1.90 16.37
C ALA A 132 -1.39 -1.21 15.01
N TYR A 133 -0.32 -1.09 14.20
CA TYR A 133 -0.42 -0.52 12.86
C TYR A 133 -1.17 -1.42 11.88
N GLY A 134 -1.06 -2.74 12.08
CA GLY A 134 -1.55 -3.76 11.18
C GLY A 134 -0.41 -4.58 10.52
N PRO A 135 -0.76 -5.66 9.78
CA PRO A 135 0.18 -6.59 9.15
C PRO A 135 1.26 -5.92 8.29
N GLU A 136 0.95 -4.79 7.66
CA GLU A 136 1.89 -4.04 6.82
C GLU A 136 3.09 -3.44 7.57
N ALA A 137 3.06 -3.36 8.91
CA ALA A 137 4.24 -3.02 9.71
C ALA A 137 4.99 -4.23 10.27
N GLY A 138 4.71 -5.43 9.74
CA GLY A 138 5.32 -6.69 10.16
C GLY A 138 6.36 -7.25 9.19
N ILE A 139 7.21 -8.14 9.69
CA ILE A 139 8.22 -8.87 8.89
C ILE A 139 7.57 -9.67 7.75
N ILE A 140 6.36 -10.21 7.96
CA ILE A 140 5.65 -10.97 6.91
C ILE A 140 5.38 -10.07 5.69
N ALA A 141 4.90 -8.85 5.92
CA ALA A 141 4.68 -7.89 4.84
C ALA A 141 5.99 -7.49 4.14
N THR A 142 7.10 -7.38 4.88
CA THR A 142 8.43 -7.13 4.30
C THR A 142 8.80 -8.21 3.28
N VAL A 143 8.65 -9.48 3.64
CA VAL A 143 8.99 -10.60 2.74
C VAL A 143 8.09 -10.61 1.51
N ILE A 144 6.77 -10.46 1.70
CA ILE A 144 5.80 -10.49 0.60
C ILE A 144 6.05 -9.33 -0.38
N THR A 145 6.24 -8.11 0.12
CA THR A 145 6.47 -6.93 -0.71
C THR A 145 7.82 -6.99 -1.43
N LEU A 146 8.88 -7.49 -0.80
CA LEU A 146 10.17 -7.71 -1.49
C LEU A 146 10.07 -8.76 -2.59
N LEU A 147 9.39 -9.88 -2.34
CA LEU A 147 9.17 -10.90 -3.37
C LEU A 147 8.37 -10.34 -4.54
N ALA A 148 7.29 -9.60 -4.27
CA ALA A 148 6.49 -8.95 -5.30
C ALA A 148 7.32 -7.93 -6.10
N LEU A 149 8.16 -7.13 -5.44
CA LEU A 149 9.07 -6.19 -6.11
C LEU A 149 10.04 -6.94 -7.04
N ILE A 150 10.67 -8.02 -6.57
CA ILE A 150 11.58 -8.84 -7.39
C ILE A 150 10.85 -9.46 -8.60
N LEU A 151 9.63 -9.96 -8.39
CA LEU A 151 8.82 -10.53 -9.46
C LEU A 151 8.46 -9.48 -10.52
N ILE A 152 7.92 -8.34 -10.10
CA ILE A 152 7.59 -7.23 -11.01
C ILE A 152 8.83 -6.74 -11.75
N TRP A 153 9.98 -6.65 -11.07
CA TRP A 153 11.24 -6.27 -11.70
C TRP A 153 11.65 -7.23 -12.83
N LYS A 154 11.45 -8.54 -12.65
CA LYS A 154 11.80 -9.58 -13.62
C LYS A 154 10.78 -9.79 -14.75
N VAL A 155 9.52 -9.42 -14.56
CA VAL A 155 8.46 -9.63 -15.56
C VAL A 155 8.51 -8.52 -16.63
N ASP A 156 8.71 -8.88 -17.89
CA ASP A 156 8.60 -7.93 -18.99
C ASP A 156 7.14 -7.79 -19.45
N PHE A 157 6.59 -6.60 -19.28
CA PHE A 157 5.22 -6.27 -19.69
C PHE A 157 5.12 -5.88 -21.18
N ASN A 158 6.25 -5.76 -21.88
CA ASN A 158 6.33 -5.37 -23.29
C ASN A 158 6.24 -6.58 -24.25
N LYS A 159 5.42 -7.58 -23.94
CA LYS A 159 5.07 -8.66 -24.87
C LYS A 159 3.72 -8.40 -25.51
#